data_AF-A0A453K4Z6-F1
#
_entry.id   AF-A0A453K4Z6-F1
#
_cell.length_a   1.000
_cell.length_b   1.000
_cell.length_c   1.000
_cell.angle_alpha   90.00
_cell.angle_beta   90.00
_cell.angle_gamma   90.00
#
_symmetry.space_group_name_H-M   'P 1'
#
loop_
_entity.id
_entity.type
_entity.pdbx_description
1 polymer ?
#
loop_
_entity_poly.entity_id
_entity_poly.type
_entity_poly.pdbx_seq_one_letter_code
_entity_poly.pdbx_strand_id
1 'polypeptide(L)'
;NRARRINTVYRLTPNNRVQREYLTNCKEIYSLFKEVIEALAQAGLESSNLIIGIDFTKSNEWTGKRSFNGVSLHHIGDAPNPYEQAISIIGQTLSAFDEDNLIPCYGFGDASTHDQDVFAFNPDERPCYGFQEALARYREIVPHLRLSGPTSFSPIIEMATTIVEQSGGQYHVLVIIADGQVTRSVNTEFGQLSTQEQMTVDAIVQASEFPLSIILVGVGDGPWDMMNEFDDNIPARSFDNFQFVNFTGIMSKKISQSNKETEFALSALMEIPLQYKATLQLGILGRRLAKSPERVPLPPPFASYNTTSRAAPSWANNFRSVPSNLREEATLDSTITPSVTPPPAADARASE
;
A
#
# COMPACT_ATOMS: atom_id res chain seq x y z
N ASN A 1 -17.34 -29.23 3.18
CA ASN A 1 -16.10 -29.17 4.01
C ASN A 1 -15.09 -28.07 3.64
N ARG A 2 -15.31 -27.25 2.59
CA ARG A 2 -14.44 -26.09 2.24
C ARG A 2 -14.80 -24.82 3.04
N ALA A 3 -16.10 -24.56 3.25
CA ALA A 3 -16.61 -23.45 4.07
C ALA A 3 -16.27 -23.55 5.58
N ARG A 4 -15.97 -24.75 6.09
CA ARG A 4 -15.48 -24.93 7.46
C ARG A 4 -14.00 -24.54 7.59
N ARG A 5 -13.15 -24.79 6.58
CA ARG A 5 -11.73 -24.38 6.60
C ARG A 5 -11.57 -22.86 6.50
N ILE A 6 -12.32 -22.21 5.62
CA ILE A 6 -12.31 -20.73 5.51
C ILE A 6 -12.71 -20.11 6.86
N ASN A 7 -13.77 -20.62 7.50
CA ASN A 7 -14.14 -20.19 8.85
C ASN A 7 -13.12 -20.57 9.94
N THR A 8 -12.30 -21.61 9.77
CA THR A 8 -11.24 -21.95 10.74
C THR A 8 -10.03 -21.03 10.61
N VAL A 9 -9.70 -20.54 9.41
CA VAL A 9 -8.66 -19.50 9.21
C VAL A 9 -9.10 -18.18 9.86
N TYR A 10 -10.39 -17.85 9.81
CA TYR A 10 -10.93 -16.56 10.28
C TYR A 10 -11.65 -16.58 11.66
N ARG A 11 -11.76 -17.73 12.35
CA ARG A 11 -12.31 -17.83 13.73
C ARG A 11 -11.25 -17.86 14.83
N LEU A 12 -10.01 -17.52 14.51
CA LEU A 12 -8.94 -17.54 15.50
C LEU A 12 -8.82 -16.17 16.15
N THR A 13 -8.98 -16.18 17.47
CA THR A 13 -8.77 -15.09 18.43
C THR A 13 -7.44 -14.34 18.20
N PRO A 14 -7.33 -13.07 18.65
CA PRO A 14 -6.32 -12.08 18.25
C PRO A 14 -4.92 -12.35 18.82
N ASN A 15 -4.34 -13.51 18.51
CA ASN A 15 -2.99 -13.85 18.93
C ASN A 15 -2.16 -14.25 17.71
N ASN A 16 -1.69 -13.22 17.00
CA ASN A 16 -0.94 -13.24 15.73
C ASN A 16 0.37 -14.06 15.76
N ARG A 17 0.87 -14.44 16.95
CA ARG A 17 2.14 -15.17 17.12
C ARG A 17 2.13 -16.58 16.54
N VAL A 18 1.02 -17.30 16.63
CA VAL A 18 0.97 -18.73 16.23
C VAL A 18 0.97 -18.88 14.71
N GLN A 19 0.46 -17.90 13.95
CA GLN A 19 0.41 -17.98 12.48
C GLN A 19 1.80 -17.82 11.83
N ARG A 20 2.69 -17.01 12.43
CA ARG A 20 4.04 -16.73 11.91
C ARG A 20 4.99 -17.94 11.97
N GLU A 21 4.74 -18.89 12.87
CA GLU A 21 5.59 -20.08 13.06
C GLU A 21 5.24 -21.27 12.13
N TYR A 22 4.16 -21.21 11.33
CA TYR A 22 3.61 -22.39 10.64
C TYR A 22 4.00 -22.57 9.16
N LEU A 23 4.81 -21.69 8.57
CA LEU A 23 5.13 -21.78 7.13
C LEU A 23 6.43 -22.56 6.87
N THR A 24 6.37 -23.88 7.02
CA THR A 24 7.55 -24.75 6.84
C THR A 24 7.56 -25.45 5.47
N ASN A 25 6.43 -25.51 4.75
CA ASN A 25 6.30 -26.24 3.49
C ASN A 25 5.79 -25.36 2.32
N CYS A 26 6.44 -25.48 1.16
CA CYS A 26 6.14 -24.71 -0.05
C CYS A 26 4.69 -24.91 -0.52
N LYS A 27 4.16 -26.14 -0.44
CA LYS A 27 2.77 -26.42 -0.86
C LYS A 27 1.74 -25.70 0.01
N GLU A 28 2.04 -25.51 1.29
CA GLU A 28 1.17 -24.81 2.24
C GLU A 28 1.21 -23.30 1.98
N ILE A 29 2.39 -22.74 1.69
CA ILE A 29 2.57 -21.33 1.30
C ILE A 29 1.75 -21.00 0.05
N TYR A 30 1.83 -21.80 -1.02
CA TYR A 30 1.05 -21.54 -2.24
C TYR A 30 -0.46 -21.75 -2.05
N SER A 31 -0.86 -22.75 -1.25
CA SER A 31 -2.29 -22.94 -0.93
C SER A 31 -2.82 -21.75 -0.18
N LEU A 32 -2.08 -21.26 0.82
CA LEU A 32 -2.48 -20.14 1.65
C LEU A 32 -2.49 -18.82 0.86
N PHE A 33 -1.50 -18.61 -0.01
CA PHE A 33 -1.50 -17.45 -0.90
C PHE A 33 -2.77 -17.42 -1.75
N LYS A 34 -3.13 -18.53 -2.41
CA LYS A 34 -4.39 -18.63 -3.16
C LYS A 34 -5.62 -18.39 -2.29
N GLU A 35 -5.64 -18.91 -1.06
CA GLU A 35 -6.72 -18.65 -0.11
C GLU A 35 -6.84 -17.17 0.27
N VAL A 36 -5.71 -16.44 0.39
CA VAL A 36 -5.71 -14.99 0.61
C VAL A 36 -6.25 -14.24 -0.61
N ILE A 37 -5.83 -14.59 -1.84
CA ILE A 37 -6.41 -13.99 -3.06
C ILE A 37 -7.92 -14.27 -3.15
N GLU A 38 -8.34 -15.52 -2.90
CA GLU A 38 -9.75 -15.90 -2.87
C GLU A 38 -10.52 -15.13 -1.80
N ALA A 39 -9.92 -14.87 -0.64
CA ALA A 39 -10.53 -14.11 0.44
C ALA A 39 -10.64 -12.61 0.14
N LEU A 40 -9.65 -12.01 -0.54
CA LEU A 40 -9.71 -10.63 -1.03
C LEU A 40 -10.87 -10.48 -2.02
N ALA A 41 -10.94 -11.39 -3.00
CA ALA A 41 -12.04 -11.42 -3.96
C ALA A 41 -13.41 -11.63 -3.28
N GLN A 42 -13.51 -12.55 -2.31
CA GLN A 42 -14.75 -12.80 -1.56
C GLN A 42 -15.14 -11.64 -0.64
N ALA A 43 -14.17 -10.86 -0.15
CA ALA A 43 -14.44 -9.66 0.63
C ALA A 43 -15.03 -8.54 -0.23
N GLY A 44 -14.96 -8.67 -1.56
CA GLY A 44 -15.35 -7.62 -2.51
C GLY A 44 -14.24 -6.59 -2.69
N LEU A 45 -12.98 -6.94 -2.41
CA LEU A 45 -11.84 -6.13 -2.83
C LEU A 45 -11.52 -6.52 -4.27
N GLU A 46 -12.26 -5.92 -5.21
CA GLU A 46 -12.04 -6.10 -6.66
C GLU A 46 -10.87 -5.24 -7.16
N SER A 47 -10.60 -4.11 -6.48
CA SER A 47 -9.49 -3.21 -6.72
C SER A 47 -9.09 -2.48 -5.43
N SER A 48 -7.83 -2.08 -5.34
CA SER A 48 -7.26 -1.22 -4.29
C SER A 48 -6.33 -0.20 -4.93
N ASN A 49 -5.99 0.85 -4.19
CA ASN A 49 -5.00 1.84 -4.64
C ASN A 49 -3.74 1.71 -3.78
N LEU A 50 -2.57 1.65 -4.40
CA LEU A 50 -1.30 1.53 -3.68
C LEU A 50 -0.60 2.88 -3.53
N ILE A 51 -0.04 3.14 -2.35
CA ILE A 51 0.83 4.29 -2.08
C ILE A 51 2.19 3.75 -1.62
N ILE A 52 3.29 4.33 -2.10
CA ILE A 52 4.64 3.94 -1.67
C ILE A 52 5.31 5.09 -0.90
N GLY A 53 5.79 4.77 0.29
CA GLY A 53 6.69 5.60 1.08
C GLY A 53 8.08 4.98 1.19
N ILE A 54 9.13 5.74 0.89
CA ILE A 54 10.51 5.28 1.00
C ILE A 54 11.27 6.11 2.04
N ASP A 55 11.81 5.42 3.02
CA ASP A 55 12.71 5.96 4.03
C ASP A 55 14.06 6.32 3.39
N PHE A 56 14.49 7.57 3.51
CA PHE A 56 15.80 8.09 3.10
C PHE A 56 16.59 8.67 4.27
N THR A 57 16.40 8.12 5.47
CA THR A 57 17.15 8.49 6.66
C THR A 57 18.56 7.92 6.63
N LYS A 58 19.45 8.53 7.42
CA LYS A 58 20.88 8.21 7.46
C LYS A 58 21.18 6.86 8.07
N SER A 59 20.26 6.26 8.83
CA SER A 59 20.46 4.92 9.41
C SER A 59 20.75 3.85 8.35
N ASN A 60 20.19 4.04 7.15
CA ASN A 60 20.46 3.22 5.97
C ASN A 60 21.95 3.08 5.60
N GLU A 61 22.82 4.00 6.02
CA GLU A 61 24.27 3.91 5.81
C GLU A 61 24.92 2.76 6.61
N TRP A 62 24.33 2.35 7.74
CA TRP A 62 24.91 1.36 8.64
C TRP A 62 24.02 0.14 8.92
N THR A 63 22.72 0.21 8.64
CA THR A 63 21.78 -0.92 8.79
C THR A 63 21.93 -2.00 7.71
N GLY A 64 22.84 -1.81 6.74
CA GLY A 64 23.30 -2.86 5.81
C GLY A 64 24.52 -3.66 6.28
N LYS A 65 24.97 -3.48 7.54
CA LYS A 65 26.22 -4.06 8.05
C LYS A 65 26.32 -5.58 7.88
N ARG A 66 25.26 -6.32 8.21
CA ARG A 66 25.21 -7.78 8.13
C ARG A 66 24.47 -8.26 6.88
N SER A 67 23.36 -7.62 6.56
CA SER A 67 22.44 -8.01 5.49
C SER A 67 22.88 -7.58 4.10
N PHE A 68 23.74 -6.55 4.01
CA PHE A 68 24.16 -5.96 2.73
C PHE A 68 25.67 -5.64 2.71
N ASN A 69 26.47 -6.54 3.28
CA ASN A 69 27.94 -6.53 3.18
C ASN A 69 28.63 -5.23 3.65
N GLY A 70 28.06 -4.53 4.63
CA GLY A 70 28.65 -3.27 5.11
C GLY A 70 28.41 -2.07 4.21
N VAL A 71 27.55 -2.21 3.20
CA VAL A 71 27.21 -1.15 2.25
C VAL A 71 25.88 -0.52 2.65
N SER A 72 25.70 0.76 2.32
CA SER A 72 24.42 1.46 2.50
C SER A 72 23.28 0.72 1.80
N LEU A 73 22.12 0.62 2.45
CA LEU A 73 20.91 0.00 1.89
C LEU A 73 20.40 0.73 0.64
N HIS A 74 20.79 2.00 0.41
CA HIS A 74 20.49 2.77 -0.79
C HIS A 74 21.60 2.74 -1.84
N HIS A 75 22.67 1.98 -1.66
CA HIS A 75 23.75 1.97 -2.64
C HIS A 75 23.24 1.56 -4.03
N ILE A 76 23.46 2.42 -5.03
CA ILE A 76 23.11 2.16 -6.42
C ILE A 76 24.30 1.51 -7.11
N GLY A 77 24.14 0.25 -7.51
CA GLY A 77 25.15 -0.52 -8.23
C GLY A 77 24.54 -1.41 -9.31
N ASP A 78 25.31 -2.42 -9.73
CA ASP A 78 24.91 -3.42 -10.74
C ASP A 78 23.86 -4.40 -10.18
N ALA A 79 23.97 -4.74 -8.90
CA ALA A 79 23.00 -5.59 -8.21
C ALA A 79 21.96 -4.71 -7.47
N PRO A 80 20.69 -5.13 -7.44
CA PRO A 80 19.64 -4.36 -6.78
C PRO A 80 19.87 -4.35 -5.26
N ASN A 81 19.83 -3.17 -4.66
CA ASN A 81 19.85 -3.04 -3.20
C ASN A 81 18.51 -3.50 -2.58
N PRO A 82 18.41 -3.62 -1.24
CA PRO A 82 17.21 -4.13 -0.59
C PRO A 82 15.93 -3.34 -0.90
N TYR A 83 16.00 -2.02 -1.07
CA TYR A 83 14.86 -1.21 -1.49
C TYR A 83 14.43 -1.53 -2.92
N GLU A 84 15.38 -1.66 -3.86
CA GLU A 84 15.07 -2.03 -5.25
C GLU A 84 14.45 -3.42 -5.35
N GLN A 85 14.93 -4.37 -4.55
CA GLN A 85 14.36 -5.71 -4.45
C GLN A 85 12.94 -5.66 -3.90
N ALA A 86 12.71 -4.89 -2.82
CA ALA A 86 11.38 -4.72 -2.24
C ALA A 86 10.40 -4.10 -3.26
N ILE A 87 10.73 -2.96 -3.87
CA ILE A 87 9.89 -2.29 -4.89
C ILE A 87 9.55 -3.28 -6.02
N SER A 88 10.54 -4.03 -6.51
CA SER A 88 10.35 -4.97 -7.61
C SER A 88 9.40 -6.11 -7.22
N ILE A 89 9.58 -6.72 -6.04
CA ILE A 89 8.75 -7.84 -5.59
C ILE A 89 7.34 -7.38 -5.23
N ILE A 90 7.20 -6.21 -4.59
CA ILE A 90 5.89 -5.60 -4.35
C ILE A 90 5.18 -5.38 -5.69
N GLY A 91 5.87 -4.85 -6.69
CA GLY A 91 5.29 -4.64 -8.01
C GLY A 91 4.89 -5.92 -8.72
N GLN A 92 5.59 -7.04 -8.50
CA GLN A 92 5.19 -8.33 -9.08
C GLN A 92 4.02 -8.99 -8.35
N THR A 93 3.83 -8.68 -7.06
CA THR A 93 2.91 -9.42 -6.19
C THR A 93 1.63 -8.63 -5.87
N LEU A 94 1.73 -7.31 -5.73
CA LEU A 94 0.62 -6.41 -5.37
C LEU A 94 0.02 -5.67 -6.57
N SER A 95 0.69 -5.58 -7.72
CA SER A 95 0.15 -4.86 -8.90
C SER A 95 -1.16 -5.43 -9.43
N ALA A 96 -1.43 -6.72 -9.21
CA ALA A 96 -2.70 -7.35 -9.56
C ALA A 96 -3.89 -6.79 -8.77
N PHE A 97 -3.64 -6.08 -7.68
CA PHE A 97 -4.63 -5.45 -6.82
C PHE A 97 -4.74 -3.95 -7.03
N ASP A 98 -3.87 -3.35 -7.84
CA ASP A 98 -3.91 -1.93 -8.12
C ASP A 98 -4.90 -1.62 -9.24
N GLU A 99 -5.79 -0.65 -9.04
CA GLU A 99 -6.91 -0.39 -9.96
C GLU A 99 -6.47 0.20 -11.30
N ASP A 100 -5.54 1.15 -11.26
CA ASP A 100 -5.21 2.03 -12.38
C ASP A 100 -3.73 2.02 -12.77
N ASN A 101 -2.90 1.28 -12.05
CA ASN A 101 -1.44 1.24 -12.18
C ASN A 101 -0.79 2.62 -11.97
N LEU A 102 -1.45 3.52 -11.23
CA LEU A 102 -0.95 4.83 -10.83
C LEU A 102 -0.53 4.79 -9.36
N ILE A 103 0.78 4.86 -9.12
CA ILE A 103 1.36 4.65 -7.80
C ILE A 103 1.92 5.97 -7.25
N PRO A 104 1.20 6.69 -6.38
CA PRO A 104 1.78 7.79 -5.61
C PRO A 104 3.03 7.33 -4.86
N CYS A 105 4.17 7.96 -5.15
CA CYS A 105 5.48 7.59 -4.57
C CYS A 105 6.09 8.80 -3.87
N TYR A 106 6.49 8.60 -2.61
CA TYR A 106 7.04 9.64 -1.77
C TYR A 106 8.31 9.18 -1.05
N GLY A 107 9.21 10.13 -0.79
CA GLY A 107 10.37 9.95 0.07
C GLY A 107 10.27 10.79 1.34
N PHE A 108 10.91 10.35 2.43
CA PHE A 108 11.00 11.09 3.69
C PHE A 108 12.32 10.83 4.41
N GLY A 109 12.71 11.69 5.35
CA GLY A 109 13.90 11.50 6.18
C GLY A 109 15.23 11.98 5.58
N ASP A 110 15.22 12.51 4.36
CA ASP A 110 16.39 13.18 3.78
C ASP A 110 16.56 14.60 4.36
N ALA A 111 17.65 15.29 4.01
CA ALA A 111 17.94 16.63 4.53
C ALA A 111 16.93 17.70 4.09
N SER A 112 16.07 17.45 3.10
CA SER A 112 14.99 18.36 2.72
C SER A 112 13.74 18.18 3.58
N THR A 113 13.46 16.95 4.06
CA THR A 113 12.21 16.59 4.74
C THR A 113 12.33 16.37 6.25
N HIS A 114 13.49 15.88 6.72
CA HIS A 114 13.70 15.45 8.11
C HIS A 114 12.54 14.55 8.58
N ASP A 115 12.06 14.72 9.80
CA ASP A 115 10.89 14.03 10.36
C ASP A 115 9.57 14.81 10.21
N GLN A 116 9.55 15.87 9.38
CA GLN A 116 8.43 16.81 9.30
C GLN A 116 7.62 16.69 8.01
N ASP A 117 8.27 16.33 6.90
CA ASP A 117 7.68 16.37 5.56
C ASP A 117 7.92 15.10 4.74
N VAL A 118 7.28 15.03 3.58
CA VAL A 118 7.58 14.08 2.51
C VAL A 118 7.84 14.84 1.22
N PHE A 119 8.62 14.28 0.31
CA PHE A 119 8.76 14.79 -1.05
C PHE A 119 8.15 13.82 -2.06
N ALA A 120 7.49 14.33 -3.10
CA ALA A 120 6.97 13.53 -4.19
C ALA A 120 8.10 13.10 -5.14
N PHE A 121 8.02 11.89 -5.69
CA PHE A 121 9.01 11.40 -6.66
C PHE A 121 9.00 12.19 -7.96
N ASN A 122 7.85 12.75 -8.34
CA ASN A 122 7.70 13.58 -9.55
C ASN A 122 7.43 15.05 -9.17
N PRO A 123 8.05 16.03 -9.86
CA PRO A 123 7.93 17.46 -9.53
C PRO A 123 6.51 18.04 -9.64
N ASP A 124 5.69 17.47 -10.51
CA ASP A 124 4.28 17.82 -10.73
C ASP A 124 3.31 17.01 -9.84
N GLU A 125 3.85 16.29 -8.86
CA GLU A 125 3.11 15.42 -7.93
C GLU A 125 2.34 14.29 -8.63
N ARG A 126 2.63 14.02 -9.91
CA ARG A 126 1.98 12.92 -10.63
C ARG A 126 2.38 11.57 -10.01
N PRO A 127 1.45 10.61 -9.92
CA PRO A 127 1.78 9.22 -9.61
C PRO A 127 2.77 8.64 -10.64
N CYS A 128 3.53 7.62 -10.21
CA CYS A 128 4.32 6.80 -11.11
C CYS A 128 3.41 5.85 -11.91
N TYR A 129 3.68 5.68 -13.20
CA TYR A 129 3.07 4.67 -14.06
C TYR A 129 3.66 3.30 -13.75
N GLY A 130 3.08 2.65 -12.75
CA GLY A 130 3.46 1.36 -12.23
C GLY A 130 4.81 1.33 -11.51
N PHE A 131 5.16 0.14 -11.02
CA PHE A 131 6.37 -0.09 -10.23
C PHE A 131 7.66 0.03 -11.03
N GLN A 132 7.60 -0.15 -12.36
CA GLN A 132 8.76 0.05 -13.22
C GLN A 132 9.20 1.52 -13.22
N GLU A 133 8.26 2.46 -13.30
CA GLU A 133 8.60 3.88 -13.18
C GLU A 133 9.00 4.23 -11.75
N ALA A 134 8.32 3.70 -10.73
CA ALA A 134 8.69 3.93 -9.34
C ALA A 134 10.14 3.53 -9.06
N LEU A 135 10.59 2.36 -9.56
CA LEU A 135 11.96 1.88 -9.45
C LEU A 135 12.95 2.77 -10.23
N ALA A 136 12.58 3.20 -11.44
CA ALA A 136 13.43 4.09 -12.24
C ALA A 136 13.62 5.45 -11.55
N ARG A 137 12.54 6.05 -11.04
CA ARG A 137 12.58 7.30 -10.27
C ARG A 137 13.38 7.15 -8.99
N TYR A 138 13.22 6.05 -8.24
CA TYR A 138 14.04 5.75 -7.07
C TYR A 138 15.55 5.80 -7.41
N ARG A 139 15.98 5.08 -8.46
CA ARG A 139 17.40 5.05 -8.89
C ARG A 139 17.92 6.42 -9.33
N GLU A 140 17.06 7.26 -9.90
CA GLU A 140 17.41 8.63 -10.31
C GLU A 140 17.52 9.58 -9.12
N ILE A 141 16.64 9.43 -8.13
CA ILE A 141 16.56 10.31 -6.96
C ILE A 141 17.73 10.07 -6.00
N VAL A 142 17.99 8.81 -5.66
CA VAL A 142 18.92 8.41 -4.58
C VAL A 142 20.30 9.08 -4.66
N PRO A 143 20.99 9.15 -5.81
CA PRO A 143 22.33 9.75 -5.88
C PRO A 143 22.37 11.24 -5.55
N HIS A 144 21.23 11.93 -5.58
CA HIS A 144 21.11 13.36 -5.31
C HIS A 144 20.64 13.66 -3.87
N LEU A 145 20.27 12.64 -3.10
CA LEU A 145 19.79 12.80 -1.73
C LEU A 145 20.94 12.95 -0.75
N ARG A 146 20.73 13.80 0.26
CA ARG A 146 21.53 13.79 1.48
C ARG A 146 20.71 13.12 2.58
N LEU A 147 21.03 11.87 2.88
CA LEU A 147 20.35 11.12 3.95
C LEU A 147 20.50 11.83 5.30
N SER A 148 19.41 11.92 6.06
CA SER A 148 19.36 12.72 7.32
C SER A 148 18.55 12.01 8.40
N GLY A 149 17.62 12.71 9.04
CA GLY A 149 16.76 12.29 10.13
C GLY A 149 16.24 13.52 10.87
N PRO A 150 15.57 13.38 12.02
CA PRO A 150 15.15 12.12 12.66
C PRO A 150 14.20 11.28 11.78
N THR A 151 13.93 10.05 12.22
CA THR A 151 13.05 9.10 11.53
C THR A 151 11.68 9.08 12.22
N SER A 152 10.63 9.49 11.51
CA SER A 152 9.22 9.36 11.91
C SER A 152 8.38 8.94 10.70
N PHE A 153 7.39 8.07 10.90
CA PHE A 153 6.46 7.69 9.84
C PHE A 153 5.21 8.57 9.79
N SER A 154 5.04 9.49 10.75
CA SER A 154 3.87 10.40 10.76
C SER A 154 3.70 11.16 9.44
N PRO A 155 4.74 11.79 8.83
CA PRO A 155 4.55 12.56 7.60
C PRO A 155 4.03 11.72 6.43
N ILE A 156 4.50 10.48 6.28
CA ILE A 156 4.07 9.59 5.19
C ILE A 156 2.69 8.99 5.43
N ILE A 157 2.35 8.67 6.69
CA ILE A 157 1.02 8.20 7.05
C ILE A 157 -0.01 9.32 6.85
N GLU A 158 0.31 10.54 7.28
CA GLU A 158 -0.53 11.73 7.08
C GLU A 158 -0.73 12.04 5.59
N MET A 159 0.32 11.91 4.78
CA MET A 159 0.19 12.01 3.33
C MET A 159 -0.78 10.96 2.78
N ALA A 160 -0.68 9.70 3.20
CA ALA A 160 -1.61 8.66 2.77
C ALA A 160 -3.05 8.94 3.18
N THR A 161 -3.31 9.44 4.40
CA THR A 161 -4.66 9.85 4.81
C THR A 161 -5.19 11.02 3.97
N THR A 162 -4.31 11.93 3.54
CA THR A 162 -4.68 13.04 2.64
C THR A 162 -5.12 12.51 1.27
N ILE A 163 -4.37 11.54 0.72
CA ILE A 163 -4.71 10.89 -0.56
C ILE A 163 -6.06 10.15 -0.46
N VAL A 164 -6.27 9.40 0.63
CA VAL A 164 -7.54 8.69 0.87
C VAL A 164 -8.71 9.67 0.91
N GLU A 165 -8.58 10.79 1.61
CA GLU A 165 -9.62 11.82 1.66
C GLU A 165 -9.90 12.44 0.27
N GLN A 166 -8.84 12.77 -0.48
CA GLN A 166 -8.93 13.33 -1.83
C GLN A 166 -9.62 12.38 -2.82
N SER A 167 -9.34 11.08 -2.72
CA SER A 167 -9.99 10.02 -3.52
C SER A 167 -11.49 9.84 -3.20
N GLY A 168 -12.01 10.51 -2.17
CA GLY A 168 -13.40 10.33 -1.73
C GLY A 168 -13.59 9.16 -0.76
N GLY A 169 -12.53 8.74 -0.07
CA GLY A 169 -12.56 7.62 0.86
C GLY A 169 -12.45 6.26 0.18
N GLN A 170 -11.77 6.17 -0.97
CA GLN A 170 -11.45 4.87 -1.56
C GLN A 170 -10.43 4.12 -0.69
N TYR A 171 -10.49 2.79 -0.74
CA TYR A 171 -9.56 1.96 0.01
C TYR A 171 -8.14 2.08 -0.56
N HIS A 172 -7.17 2.33 0.32
CA HIS A 172 -5.76 2.39 -0.04
C HIS A 172 -4.92 1.46 0.84
N VAL A 173 -3.81 0.99 0.26
CA VAL A 173 -2.74 0.33 1.00
C VAL A 173 -1.48 1.18 0.88
N LEU A 174 -1.03 1.73 2.00
CA LEU A 174 0.27 2.40 2.11
C LEU A 174 1.35 1.34 2.37
N VAL A 175 2.33 1.24 1.48
CA VAL A 175 3.52 0.42 1.66
C VAL A 175 4.71 1.31 2.01
N ILE A 176 5.16 1.23 3.25
CA ILE A 176 6.37 1.93 3.73
C ILE A 176 7.54 0.95 3.64
N ILE A 177 8.60 1.29 2.91
CA ILE A 177 9.85 0.54 2.89
C ILE A 177 10.85 1.31 3.75
N ALA A 178 11.32 0.67 4.82
CA ALA A 178 12.18 1.32 5.82
C ALA A 178 13.13 0.35 6.51
N ASP A 179 14.17 0.89 7.16
CA ASP A 179 15.14 0.10 7.94
C ASP A 179 14.78 -0.11 9.42
N GLY A 180 13.61 0.41 9.81
CA GLY A 180 13.01 0.22 11.13
C GLY A 180 13.59 1.09 12.25
N GLN A 181 14.48 2.03 11.94
CA GLN A 181 15.15 2.85 12.95
C GLN A 181 14.40 4.15 13.26
N VAL A 182 13.15 4.05 13.73
CA VAL A 182 12.41 5.23 14.26
C VAL A 182 13.22 5.83 15.41
N THR A 183 13.41 7.15 15.38
CA THR A 183 14.38 7.80 16.28
C THR A 183 13.93 7.70 17.73
N ARG A 184 14.78 7.11 18.58
CA ARG A 184 14.59 7.11 20.04
C ARG A 184 15.44 8.21 20.66
N SER A 185 14.88 8.99 21.58
CA SER A 185 15.66 9.98 22.31
C SER A 185 16.56 9.28 23.34
N VAL A 186 17.81 9.71 23.46
CA VAL A 186 18.75 9.21 24.49
C VAL A 186 18.28 9.49 25.92
N ASN A 187 17.34 10.41 26.10
CA ASN A 187 16.74 10.76 27.38
C ASN A 187 15.42 10.03 27.65
N THR A 188 15.00 9.11 26.78
CA THR A 188 13.76 8.35 26.97
C THR A 188 13.98 7.31 28.06
N GLU A 189 13.27 7.44 29.17
CA GLU A 189 13.29 6.42 30.23
C GLU A 189 12.81 5.08 29.68
N PHE A 190 13.27 3.98 30.30
CA PHE A 190 12.88 2.64 29.89
C PHE A 190 11.34 2.50 29.94
N GLY A 191 10.71 2.28 28.79
CA GLY A 191 9.26 2.15 28.65
C GLY A 191 8.50 3.41 28.23
N GLN A 192 9.18 4.53 27.96
CA GLN A 192 8.56 5.70 27.32
C GLN A 192 8.85 5.74 25.81
N LEU A 193 7.97 6.40 25.06
CA LEU A 193 8.15 6.67 23.64
C LEU A 193 8.88 8.02 23.46
N SER A 194 9.76 8.09 22.48
CA SER A 194 10.33 9.35 21.99
C SER A 194 9.26 10.21 21.31
N THR A 195 9.60 11.46 20.98
CA THR A 195 8.73 12.33 20.19
C THR A 195 8.38 11.70 18.84
N GLN A 196 9.35 11.13 18.13
CA GLN A 196 9.11 10.51 16.81
C GLN A 196 8.29 9.21 16.92
N GLU A 197 8.54 8.41 17.96
CA GLU A 197 7.75 7.21 18.25
C GLU A 197 6.29 7.59 18.55
N GLN A 198 6.07 8.59 19.41
CA GLN A 198 4.73 9.07 19.75
C GLN A 198 4.00 9.64 18.52
N MET A 199 4.65 10.49 17.72
CA MET A 199 4.06 11.03 16.49
C MET A 199 3.68 9.90 15.51
N THR A 200 4.51 8.87 15.40
CA THR A 200 4.21 7.71 14.55
C THR A 200 2.99 6.95 15.08
N VAL A 201 2.93 6.67 16.38
CA VAL A 201 1.78 6.00 17.01
C VAL A 201 0.49 6.82 16.82
N ASP A 202 0.54 8.12 17.06
CA ASP A 202 -0.62 9.01 16.92
C ASP A 202 -1.12 9.03 15.46
N ALA A 203 -0.21 9.07 14.49
CA ALA A 203 -0.56 9.00 13.07
C ALA A 203 -1.18 7.64 12.68
N ILE A 204 -0.69 6.51 13.22
CA ILE A 204 -1.29 5.18 13.00
C ILE A 204 -2.71 5.13 13.58
N VAL A 205 -2.91 5.66 14.80
CA VAL A 205 -4.23 5.74 15.45
C VAL A 205 -5.18 6.59 14.62
N GLN A 206 -4.76 7.78 14.18
CA GLN A 206 -5.58 8.64 13.33
C GLN A 206 -5.90 7.97 11.99
N ALA A 207 -4.92 7.32 11.36
CA ALA A 207 -5.11 6.59 10.11
C ALA A 207 -6.15 5.47 10.22
N SER A 208 -6.36 4.89 11.41
CA SER A 208 -7.38 3.85 11.62
C SER A 208 -8.82 4.37 11.51
N GLU A 209 -9.02 5.68 11.45
CA GLU A 209 -10.33 6.27 11.13
C GLU A 209 -10.62 6.28 9.62
N PHE A 210 -9.61 6.07 8.77
CA PHE A 210 -9.71 6.10 7.31
C PHE A 210 -9.72 4.68 6.73
N PRO A 211 -10.26 4.47 5.51
CA PRO A 211 -10.14 3.20 4.79
C PRO A 211 -8.71 2.99 4.26
N LEU A 212 -7.74 2.89 5.18
CA LEU A 212 -6.31 2.81 4.92
C LEU A 212 -5.69 1.64 5.68
N SER A 213 -5.00 0.78 4.95
CA SER A 213 -4.11 -0.24 5.50
C SER A 213 -2.66 0.20 5.34
N ILE A 214 -1.81 -0.14 6.30
CA ILE A 214 -0.39 0.20 6.30
C ILE A 214 0.42 -1.09 6.35
N ILE A 215 1.31 -1.29 5.38
CA ILE A 215 2.28 -2.39 5.37
C ILE A 215 3.67 -1.77 5.52
N LEU A 216 4.37 -2.11 6.59
CA LEU A 216 5.77 -1.76 6.77
C LEU A 216 6.67 -2.92 6.32
N VAL A 217 7.43 -2.69 5.26
CA VAL A 217 8.42 -3.60 4.70
C VAL A 217 9.80 -3.28 5.26
N GLY A 218 10.23 -4.09 6.23
CA GLY A 218 11.52 -3.93 6.91
C GLY A 218 12.70 -4.47 6.11
N VAL A 219 13.57 -3.58 5.64
CA VAL A 219 14.82 -3.90 4.94
C VAL A 219 16.04 -3.65 5.82
N GLY A 220 17.06 -4.50 5.73
CA GLY A 220 18.29 -4.35 6.49
C GLY A 220 18.34 -5.15 7.80
N ASP A 221 19.21 -4.71 8.69
CA ASP A 221 19.62 -5.47 9.88
C ASP A 221 18.64 -5.38 11.06
N GLY A 222 17.67 -4.46 11.03
CA GLY A 222 16.88 -4.08 12.20
C GLY A 222 17.72 -3.36 13.27
N PRO A 223 17.34 -3.41 14.57
CA PRO A 223 16.35 -4.30 15.19
C PRO A 223 14.90 -3.97 14.80
N TRP A 224 14.01 -4.96 14.96
CA TRP A 224 12.61 -4.89 14.53
C TRP A 224 11.60 -4.87 15.70
N ASP A 225 12.07 -4.80 16.95
CA ASP A 225 11.21 -4.94 18.13
C ASP A 225 10.08 -3.91 18.14
N MET A 226 10.40 -2.65 17.88
CA MET A 226 9.41 -1.57 17.81
C MET A 226 8.41 -1.75 16.67
N MET A 227 8.85 -2.31 15.54
CA MET A 227 7.96 -2.54 14.40
C MET A 227 6.95 -3.65 14.72
N ASN A 228 7.34 -4.64 15.53
CA ASN A 228 6.39 -5.62 16.08
C ASN A 228 5.48 -5.01 17.15
N GLU A 229 5.93 -4.00 17.88
CA GLU A 229 5.10 -3.28 18.85
C GLU A 229 3.98 -2.48 18.16
N PHE A 230 4.29 -1.80 17.04
CA PHE A 230 3.27 -1.11 16.24
C PHE A 230 2.26 -2.04 15.58
N ASP A 231 2.69 -3.26 15.23
CA ASP A 231 1.86 -4.31 14.65
C ASP A 231 0.83 -4.83 15.68
N ASP A 232 1.28 -5.26 16.87
CA ASP A 232 0.40 -5.98 17.82
C ASP A 232 -0.16 -5.10 18.97
N ASN A 233 0.45 -3.95 19.30
CA ASN A 233 0.24 -3.27 20.60
C ASN A 233 -0.10 -1.78 20.50
N ILE A 234 -1.03 -1.40 19.61
CA ILE A 234 -1.62 -0.05 19.60
C ILE A 234 -3.10 -0.13 20.01
N PRO A 235 -3.46 0.05 21.30
CA PRO A 235 -4.83 -0.19 21.77
C PRO A 235 -5.87 0.84 21.30
N ALA A 236 -5.43 2.05 20.94
CA ALA A 236 -6.32 3.17 20.66
C ALA A 236 -6.86 3.19 19.21
N ARG A 237 -6.39 2.28 18.33
CA ARG A 237 -6.82 2.21 16.92
C ARG A 237 -8.24 1.64 16.79
N SER A 238 -9.00 2.16 15.83
CA SER A 238 -10.39 1.72 15.55
C SER A 238 -10.48 0.30 14.98
N PHE A 239 -9.45 -0.11 14.24
CA PHE A 239 -9.20 -1.48 13.81
C PHE A 239 -7.69 -1.66 13.62
N ASP A 240 -7.25 -2.92 13.57
CA ASP A 240 -5.86 -3.22 13.26
C ASP A 240 -5.51 -2.81 11.84
N ASN A 241 -4.80 -1.71 11.64
CA ASN A 241 -4.50 -1.15 10.32
C ASN A 241 -3.02 -1.19 9.94
N PHE A 242 -2.17 -1.91 10.68
CA PHE A 242 -0.72 -1.86 10.51
C PHE A 242 -0.11 -3.27 10.56
N GLN A 243 0.54 -3.69 9.47
CA GLN A 243 1.23 -4.98 9.35
C GLN A 243 2.73 -4.76 9.16
N PHE A 244 3.57 -5.40 9.98
CA PHE A 244 5.02 -5.43 9.76
C PHE A 244 5.48 -6.69 9.02
N VAL A 245 6.36 -6.54 8.02
CA VAL A 245 6.97 -7.65 7.26
C VAL A 245 8.49 -7.52 7.27
N ASN A 246 9.19 -8.48 7.89
CA ASN A 246 10.66 -8.54 7.87
C ASN A 246 11.17 -9.10 6.53
N PHE A 247 11.27 -8.22 5.52
CA PHE A 247 11.70 -8.57 4.17
C PHE A 247 13.08 -9.22 4.15
N THR A 248 14.07 -8.65 4.83
CA THR A 248 15.42 -9.22 4.89
C THR A 248 15.43 -10.61 5.52
N GLY A 249 14.63 -10.82 6.57
CA GLY A 249 14.44 -12.14 7.18
C GLY A 249 13.94 -13.18 6.18
N ILE A 250 12.89 -12.86 5.42
CA ILE A 250 12.33 -13.75 4.38
C ILE A 250 13.36 -14.00 3.27
N MET A 251 14.01 -12.94 2.77
CA MET A 251 14.95 -13.05 1.67
C MET A 251 16.23 -13.80 2.03
N SER A 252 16.57 -13.89 3.32
CA SER A 252 17.72 -14.65 3.83
C SER A 252 17.50 -16.18 3.88
N LYS A 253 16.25 -16.65 3.77
CA LYS A 253 15.92 -18.08 3.86
C LYS A 253 16.59 -18.91 2.76
N LYS A 254 16.95 -20.16 3.07
CA LYS A 254 17.55 -21.11 2.12
C LYS A 254 16.50 -21.88 1.32
N ILE A 255 15.63 -21.15 0.62
CA ILE A 255 14.58 -21.68 -0.27
C ILE A 255 14.68 -21.03 -1.65
N SER A 256 13.91 -21.51 -2.63
CA SER A 256 13.91 -20.93 -3.99
C SER A 256 13.42 -19.48 -3.98
N GLN A 257 13.89 -18.68 -4.93
CA GLN A 257 13.54 -17.27 -5.06
C GLN A 257 12.02 -17.04 -5.14
N SER A 258 11.34 -17.81 -6.00
CA SER A 258 9.88 -17.76 -6.14
C SER A 258 9.13 -18.07 -4.83
N ASN A 259 9.66 -18.95 -3.97
CA ASN A 259 9.04 -19.21 -2.67
C ASN A 259 9.26 -18.06 -1.69
N LYS A 260 10.40 -17.37 -1.73
CA LYS A 260 10.64 -16.16 -0.91
C LYS A 260 9.68 -15.05 -1.30
N GLU A 261 9.50 -14.84 -2.61
CA GLU A 261 8.56 -13.84 -3.16
C GLU A 261 7.12 -14.16 -2.75
N THR A 262 6.72 -15.44 -2.84
CA THR A 262 5.38 -15.87 -2.42
C THR A 262 5.18 -15.71 -0.90
N GLU A 263 6.20 -16.05 -0.10
CA GLU A 263 6.14 -15.89 1.36
C GLU A 263 6.07 -14.41 1.76
N PHE A 264 6.83 -13.55 1.08
CA PHE A 264 6.74 -12.11 1.26
C PHE A 264 5.35 -11.57 0.91
N ALA A 265 4.83 -11.91 -0.27
CA ALA A 265 3.51 -11.48 -0.73
C ALA A 265 2.41 -11.91 0.25
N LEU A 266 2.47 -13.16 0.71
CA LEU A 266 1.56 -13.67 1.71
C LEU A 266 1.67 -12.91 3.03
N SER A 267 2.89 -12.66 3.51
CA SER A 267 3.11 -11.93 4.77
C SER A 267 2.60 -10.49 4.70
N ALA A 268 2.77 -9.83 3.55
CA ALA A 268 2.27 -8.49 3.30
C ALA A 268 0.74 -8.43 3.20
N LEU A 269 0.11 -9.45 2.60
CA LEU A 269 -1.32 -9.48 2.34
C LEU A 269 -2.16 -10.15 3.43
N MET A 270 -1.54 -10.73 4.46
CA MET A 270 -2.24 -11.60 5.41
C MET A 270 -3.39 -10.90 6.14
N GLU A 271 -3.22 -9.62 6.47
CA GLU A 271 -4.22 -8.85 7.22
C GLU A 271 -5.15 -8.02 6.33
N ILE A 272 -4.77 -7.73 5.09
CA ILE A 272 -5.53 -6.89 4.15
C ILE A 272 -7.01 -7.32 4.00
N PRO A 273 -7.37 -8.61 3.88
CA PRO A 273 -8.78 -9.00 3.79
C PRO A 273 -9.60 -8.66 5.04
N LEU A 274 -8.99 -8.75 6.23
CA LEU A 274 -9.65 -8.44 7.50
C LEU A 274 -9.74 -6.93 7.69
N GLN A 275 -8.68 -6.22 7.36
CA GLN A 275 -8.60 -4.76 7.39
C GLN A 275 -9.65 -4.13 6.48
N TYR A 276 -9.73 -4.57 5.22
CA TYR A 276 -10.75 -4.12 4.29
C TYR A 276 -12.17 -4.35 4.83
N LYS A 277 -12.46 -5.55 5.36
CA LYS A 277 -13.76 -5.84 6.01
C LYS A 277 -14.04 -4.94 7.21
N ALA A 278 -13.04 -4.60 8.01
CA ALA A 278 -13.20 -3.66 9.11
C ALA A 278 -13.62 -2.27 8.62
N THR A 279 -13.05 -1.79 7.51
CA THR A 279 -13.46 -0.50 6.91
C THR A 279 -14.93 -0.48 6.48
N LEU A 280 -15.44 -1.61 5.96
CA LEU A 280 -16.85 -1.79 5.63
C LEU A 280 -17.74 -1.79 6.88
N GLN A 281 -17.33 -2.52 7.91
CA GLN A 281 -18.08 -2.66 9.17
C GLN A 281 -18.14 -1.35 9.96
N LEU A 282 -17.06 -0.57 9.96
CA LEU A 282 -17.01 0.77 10.55
C LEU A 282 -17.75 1.81 9.70
N GLY A 283 -18.12 1.46 8.47
CA GLY A 283 -18.83 2.36 7.54
C GLY A 283 -17.99 3.57 7.14
N ILE A 284 -16.67 3.42 7.06
CA ILE A 284 -15.73 4.49 6.68
C ILE A 284 -15.34 4.44 5.19
N LEU A 285 -15.56 3.31 4.51
CA LEU A 285 -15.30 3.18 3.08
C LEU A 285 -16.25 4.07 2.24
N GLY A 286 -15.70 4.77 1.25
CA GLY A 286 -16.42 5.66 0.34
C GLY A 286 -16.92 6.95 1.00
N ARG A 287 -16.34 7.35 2.15
CA ARG A 287 -16.73 8.56 2.88
C ARG A 287 -15.55 9.49 3.07
N ARG A 288 -15.82 10.79 2.90
CA ARG A 288 -14.94 11.87 3.31
C ARG A 288 -15.17 12.22 4.77
N LEU A 289 -14.13 12.22 5.57
CA LEU A 289 -14.20 12.50 7.00
C LEU A 289 -13.91 13.97 7.30
N ALA A 290 -13.27 14.70 6.39
CA ALA A 290 -12.76 16.06 6.57
C ALA A 290 -11.87 16.20 7.83
N LYS A 291 -11.16 15.12 8.18
CA LYS A 291 -10.24 15.02 9.33
C LYS A 291 -8.76 14.89 8.93
N SER A 292 -8.46 14.83 7.63
CA SER A 292 -7.08 14.69 7.18
C SER A 292 -6.33 16.01 7.37
N PRO A 293 -5.00 15.99 7.56
CA PRO A 293 -4.19 17.19 7.76
C PRO A 293 -3.96 18.01 6.47
N GLU A 294 -4.56 17.62 5.35
CA GLU A 294 -4.38 18.27 4.03
C GLU A 294 -2.90 18.45 3.64
N ARG A 295 -2.08 17.43 3.89
CA ARG A 295 -0.63 17.49 3.70
C ARG A 295 -0.26 17.70 2.22
N VAL A 296 0.71 18.58 1.97
CA VAL A 296 1.23 18.87 0.63
C VAL A 296 2.68 18.39 0.56
N PRO A 297 3.08 17.61 -0.46
CA PRO A 297 4.45 17.14 -0.58
C PRO A 297 5.39 18.25 -1.01
N LEU A 298 6.66 18.13 -0.61
CA LEU A 298 7.74 18.90 -1.23
C LEU A 298 8.04 18.36 -2.65
N PRO A 299 8.58 19.19 -3.56
CA PRO A 299 9.13 18.69 -4.82
C PRO A 299 10.39 17.84 -4.55
N PRO A 300 10.80 16.96 -5.48
CA PRO A 300 12.02 16.19 -5.33
C PRO A 300 13.25 17.13 -5.28
N PRO A 301 14.22 16.88 -4.40
CA PRO A 301 15.24 17.86 -3.98
C PRO A 301 16.27 18.28 -5.07
N PHE A 302 16.21 17.70 -6.28
CA PHE A 302 17.13 17.99 -7.39
C PHE A 302 16.43 18.45 -8.68
N ALA A 303 15.10 18.64 -8.66
CA ALA A 303 14.40 19.19 -9.81
C ALA A 303 14.81 20.66 -10.03
N SER A 304 15.48 20.95 -11.14
CA SER A 304 15.76 22.33 -11.58
C SER A 304 14.43 23.02 -11.92
N TYR A 305 14.05 24.01 -11.12
CA TYR A 305 12.75 24.68 -11.22
C TYR A 305 12.74 25.69 -12.37
N ASN A 306 12.07 25.33 -13.49
CA ASN A 306 11.44 26.33 -14.34
C ASN A 306 10.07 26.66 -13.73
N THR A 307 9.93 27.88 -13.23
CA THR A 307 8.75 28.39 -12.55
C THR A 307 7.60 28.55 -13.54
N THR A 308 6.84 27.49 -13.78
CA THR A 308 5.48 27.58 -14.36
C THR A 308 4.47 27.28 -13.27
N SER A 309 3.78 28.33 -12.83
CA SER A 309 2.50 28.38 -12.08
C SER A 309 1.99 27.06 -11.52
N ARG A 310 2.07 26.90 -10.18
CA ARG A 310 1.37 25.87 -9.39
C ARG A 310 -0.14 25.96 -9.60
N ALA A 311 -0.68 25.18 -10.54
CA ALA A 311 -2.07 24.76 -10.48
C ALA A 311 -2.14 23.55 -9.55
N ALA A 312 -3.06 23.56 -8.57
CA ALA A 312 -3.30 22.41 -7.71
C ALA A 312 -3.63 21.19 -8.59
N PRO A 313 -2.97 20.02 -8.40
CA PRO A 313 -3.35 18.83 -9.13
C PRO A 313 -4.77 18.44 -8.73
N SER A 314 -5.69 18.35 -9.69
CA SER A 314 -7.04 17.87 -9.43
C SER A 314 -7.04 16.34 -9.35
N TRP A 315 -6.69 15.79 -8.18
CA TRP A 315 -6.79 14.34 -7.90
C TRP A 315 -8.20 13.80 -8.17
N ALA A 316 -9.22 14.64 -8.03
CA ALA A 316 -10.64 14.29 -8.23
C ALA A 316 -11.00 13.80 -9.65
N ASN A 317 -10.21 14.08 -10.69
CA ASN A 317 -10.55 13.69 -12.07
C ASN A 317 -9.97 12.34 -12.51
N ASN A 318 -8.99 11.80 -11.77
CA ASN A 318 -8.34 10.53 -12.15
C ASN A 318 -9.06 9.32 -11.54
N PHE A 319 -9.70 9.48 -10.38
CA PHE A 319 -10.51 8.43 -9.75
C PHE A 319 -11.95 8.46 -10.27
N ARG A 320 -12.17 7.99 -11.50
CA ARG A 320 -13.54 7.77 -12.00
C ARG A 320 -14.13 6.53 -11.33
N SER A 321 -15.02 6.76 -10.36
CA SER A 321 -15.89 5.71 -9.82
C SER A 321 -16.73 5.08 -10.93
N VAL A 322 -16.59 3.77 -11.14
CA VAL A 322 -17.59 2.99 -11.89
C VAL A 322 -18.82 2.83 -10.99
N PRO A 323 -20.04 3.24 -11.42
CA PRO A 323 -21.23 2.98 -10.63
C PRO A 323 -21.46 1.48 -10.54
N SER A 324 -21.52 0.97 -9.31
CA SER A 324 -22.07 -0.35 -9.02
C SER A 324 -23.56 -0.32 -9.34
N ASN A 325 -23.92 -0.71 -10.56
CA ASN A 325 -25.32 -0.88 -10.93
C ASN A 325 -25.90 -2.02 -10.08
N LEU A 326 -26.72 -1.63 -9.12
CA LEU A 326 -27.66 -2.49 -8.43
C LEU A 326 -28.52 -3.22 -9.48
N ARG A 327 -28.51 -4.55 -9.40
CA ARG A 327 -29.42 -5.43 -10.12
C ARG A 327 -30.87 -5.03 -9.78
N GLU A 328 -31.58 -4.42 -10.72
CA GLU A 328 -33.04 -4.46 -10.73
C GLU A 328 -33.50 -5.81 -11.30
N GLU A 329 -34.26 -6.53 -10.49
CA GLU A 329 -34.94 -7.76 -10.84
C GLU A 329 -35.90 -7.54 -12.01
N ALA A 330 -35.66 -8.22 -13.13
CA ALA A 330 -36.65 -8.34 -14.19
C ALA A 330 -37.76 -9.30 -13.75
N THR A 331 -38.90 -8.75 -13.34
CA THR A 331 -40.15 -9.50 -13.20
C THR A 331 -40.69 -9.87 -14.57
N LEU A 332 -40.82 -11.18 -14.79
CA LEU A 332 -41.58 -11.80 -15.87
C LEU A 332 -43.03 -11.30 -15.83
N ASP A 333 -43.55 -10.76 -16.94
CA ASP A 333 -44.95 -10.99 -17.27
C ASP A 333 -45.17 -11.07 -18.78
N SER A 334 -46.01 -12.03 -19.15
CA SER A 334 -46.24 -12.51 -20.50
C SER A 334 -47.68 -12.22 -20.91
N THR A 335 -47.92 -11.46 -21.98
CA THR A 335 -49.18 -11.54 -22.75
C THR A 335 -49.11 -10.87 -24.13
N ILE A 336 -48.94 -11.71 -25.15
CA ILE A 336 -49.65 -11.80 -26.45
C ILE A 336 -50.38 -10.55 -26.99
N THR A 337 -50.00 -10.06 -28.19
CA THR A 337 -50.81 -10.08 -29.44
C THR A 337 -50.08 -9.45 -30.65
N PRO A 338 -50.25 -9.96 -31.89
CA PRO A 338 -49.66 -9.40 -33.11
C PRO A 338 -50.65 -8.52 -33.88
N SER A 339 -50.23 -7.35 -34.36
CA SER A 339 -51.03 -6.52 -35.26
C SER A 339 -50.36 -6.37 -36.62
N VAL A 340 -50.96 -7.05 -37.59
CA VAL A 340 -50.75 -6.97 -39.05
C VAL A 340 -51.24 -5.62 -39.58
N THR A 341 -50.50 -5.01 -40.51
CA THR A 341 -51.07 -4.03 -41.46
C THR A 341 -50.42 -4.19 -42.85
N PRO A 342 -51.19 -4.01 -43.96
CA PRO A 342 -50.81 -4.42 -45.32
C PRO A 342 -50.27 -3.26 -46.20
N PRO A 343 -49.79 -3.52 -47.44
CA PRO A 343 -48.96 -2.60 -48.23
C PRO A 343 -49.76 -1.79 -49.25
N PRO A 344 -49.14 -0.81 -49.95
CA PRO A 344 -49.62 -0.34 -51.24
C PRO A 344 -48.76 -0.86 -52.41
N ALA A 345 -49.47 -1.39 -53.42
CA ALA A 345 -49.06 -1.63 -54.80
C ALA A 345 -48.83 -0.30 -55.55
N ALA A 346 -48.24 -0.16 -56.74
CA ALA A 346 -47.45 -0.94 -57.71
C ALA A 346 -46.90 0.13 -58.69
N ASP A 347 -45.78 -0.11 -59.39
CA ASP A 347 -45.82 -0.21 -60.86
C ASP A 347 -44.46 -0.56 -61.50
N ALA A 348 -44.61 -1.15 -62.68
CA ALA A 348 -43.64 -1.87 -63.50
C ALA A 348 -42.48 -1.03 -64.10
N ARG A 349 -41.33 -1.69 -64.28
CA ARG A 349 -40.73 -1.84 -65.62
C ARG A 349 -39.67 -2.95 -65.69
N ALA A 350 -39.86 -3.82 -66.67
CA ALA A 350 -38.94 -4.83 -67.15
C ALA A 350 -37.74 -4.22 -67.89
N SER A 351 -36.62 -4.95 -67.96
CA SER A 351 -35.99 -5.45 -69.19
C SER A 351 -34.64 -6.11 -68.88
N GLU A 352 -34.53 -7.35 -69.35
CA GLU A 352 -33.35 -8.17 -69.75
C GLU A 352 -32.18 -8.43 -68.79
#